data_AF-A0A4C2A354-F1
#
_entry.id   AF-A0A4C2A354-F1
#
_cell.length_a   1.000
_cell.length_b   1.000
_cell.length_c   1.000
_cell.angle_alpha   90.00
_cell.angle_beta   90.00
_cell.angle_gamma   90.00
#
_symmetry.space_group_name_H-M   'P 1'
#
loop_
_entity.id
_entity.type
_entity.pdbx_description
1 polymer ?
#
loop_
_entity_poly.entity_id
_entity_poly.type
_entity_poly.pdbx_seq_one_letter_code
_entity_poly.pdbx_strand_id
1 'polypeptide(L)'
;MIQTSVKLKKIKKIDNTVYTLTNEKKFVLLEARHLRQVELLWLRATQKESFVSELATVKAALPTPRTSRLRNLALGLDARELLRVYTRIAAASEIATEAKSLPVVNGRHPYIRLHVQAVHERLHHAGVETTRNERLFTYVGLDYFGPYNVTIGKQHQKRYVALFTCPTSKAVHLEVAGGLNADSAILANRRMMARRGASVEIWSDNGTNFHGADAEL
;
A
#
# COMPACT_ATOMS: atom_id res chain seq x y z
N MET A 1 38.40 -23.94 26.14
CA MET A 1 37.00 -24.40 26.11
C MET A 1 36.50 -24.36 27.56
N ILE A 2 35.82 -23.29 27.96
CA ILE A 2 35.31 -23.11 29.34
C ILE A 2 33.81 -22.83 29.20
N GLN A 3 33.00 -23.82 29.58
CA GLN A 3 31.54 -23.74 29.61
C GLN A 3 31.15 -22.92 30.85
N THR A 4 30.80 -21.66 30.66
CA THR A 4 30.22 -20.82 31.73
C THR A 4 28.70 -20.96 31.67
N SER A 5 28.14 -21.94 32.39
CA SER A 5 26.70 -22.14 32.50
C SER A 5 26.08 -21.11 33.45
N VAL A 6 25.32 -20.15 32.91
CA VAL A 6 24.53 -19.17 33.69
C VAL A 6 23.18 -19.78 34.09
N LYS A 7 22.94 -19.94 35.39
CA LYS A 7 21.62 -20.33 35.95
C LYS A 7 20.73 -19.09 36.12
N LEU A 8 19.70 -18.95 35.29
CA LEU A 8 18.64 -17.97 35.49
C LEU A 8 17.62 -18.49 36.52
N LYS A 9 17.52 -17.86 37.69
CA LYS A 9 16.43 -18.08 38.66
C LYS A 9 15.24 -17.19 38.28
N LYS A 10 14.05 -17.79 38.14
CA LYS A 10 12.79 -17.07 37.86
C LYS A 10 12.42 -16.11 38.99
N ILE A 11 12.04 -14.89 38.62
CA ILE A 11 11.32 -13.95 39.49
C ILE A 11 9.82 -14.26 39.38
N LYS A 12 9.15 -14.53 40.50
CA LYS A 12 7.68 -14.65 40.56
C LYS A 12 7.07 -13.25 40.39
N LYS A 13 6.19 -13.08 39.41
CA LYS A 13 5.26 -11.94 39.37
C LYS A 13 3.85 -12.46 39.63
N ILE A 14 3.17 -11.75 40.53
CA ILE A 14 1.93 -12.12 41.22
C ILE A 14 0.73 -12.13 40.25
N ASP A 15 -0.14 -13.12 40.48
CA ASP A 15 -1.26 -13.59 39.68
C ASP A 15 -2.48 -12.64 39.60
N ASN A 16 -3.20 -12.70 38.47
CA ASN A 16 -4.65 -12.46 38.41
C ASN A 16 -5.27 -13.02 37.12
N THR A 17 -5.00 -14.29 36.78
CA THR A 17 -5.66 -14.95 35.65
C THR A 17 -5.92 -16.42 35.96
N VAL A 18 -7.16 -16.85 35.72
CA VAL A 18 -7.64 -18.22 35.85
C VAL A 18 -6.79 -19.16 35.00
N TYR A 19 -6.08 -20.11 35.62
CA TYR A 19 -5.36 -21.16 34.92
C TYR A 19 -6.30 -22.34 34.67
N THR A 20 -6.74 -22.53 33.43
CA THR A 20 -7.25 -23.83 32.98
C THR A 20 -6.07 -24.78 32.74
N LEU A 21 -6.15 -26.00 33.26
CA LEU A 21 -5.07 -27.01 33.33
C LEU A 21 -4.69 -27.65 31.97
N THR A 22 -5.13 -27.09 30.85
CA THR A 22 -4.87 -27.58 29.50
C THR A 22 -4.29 -26.46 28.64
N ASN A 23 -3.12 -25.96 29.02
CA ASN A 23 -2.42 -24.94 28.26
C ASN A 23 -1.28 -25.58 27.46
N GLU A 24 -1.63 -26.47 26.54
CA GLU A 24 -0.78 -26.68 25.37
C GLU A 24 -0.72 -25.34 24.64
N LYS A 25 0.42 -24.65 24.72
CA LYS A 25 0.65 -23.45 23.91
C LYS A 25 0.61 -23.87 22.45
N LYS A 26 -0.56 -23.85 21.83
CA LYS A 26 -0.74 -23.92 20.39
C LYS A 26 -0.13 -22.65 19.83
N PHE A 27 1.15 -22.72 19.49
CA PHE A 27 1.80 -21.69 18.69
C PHE A 27 1.14 -21.73 17.32
N VAL A 28 0.20 -20.82 17.07
CA VAL A 28 -0.38 -20.62 15.75
C VAL A 28 0.66 -19.85 14.93
N LEU A 29 1.01 -20.39 13.76
CA LEU A 29 1.90 -19.69 12.83
C LEU A 29 1.23 -18.37 12.40
N LEU A 30 1.85 -17.25 12.73
CA LEU A 30 1.43 -15.93 12.25
C LEU A 30 1.81 -15.77 10.77
N GLU A 31 0.95 -16.27 9.90
CA GLU A 31 1.04 -16.01 8.46
C GLU A 31 0.81 -14.53 8.11
N ALA A 32 1.33 -14.11 6.95
CA ALA A 32 1.17 -12.74 6.43
C ALA A 32 -0.29 -12.28 6.33
N ARG A 33 -1.25 -13.20 6.12
CA ARG A 33 -2.68 -12.90 6.13
C ARG A 33 -3.16 -12.36 7.48
N HIS A 34 -2.63 -12.86 8.59
CA HIS A 34 -3.00 -12.43 9.93
C HIS A 34 -2.49 -11.02 10.20
N LEU A 35 -1.28 -10.68 9.75
CA LEU A 35 -0.74 -9.32 9.86
C LEU A 35 -1.61 -8.31 9.12
N ARG A 36 -2.04 -8.62 7.89
CA ARG A 36 -2.96 -7.77 7.12
C ARG A 36 -4.31 -7.60 7.82
N GLN A 37 -4.87 -8.67 8.37
CA GLN A 37 -6.13 -8.60 9.12
C GLN A 37 -5.99 -7.71 10.37
N VAL A 38 -4.90 -7.86 11.11
CA VAL A 38 -4.61 -7.04 12.29
C VAL A 38 -4.50 -5.56 11.92
N GLU A 39 -3.79 -5.21 10.84
CA GLU A 39 -3.70 -3.83 10.37
C GLU A 39 -5.08 -3.24 10.04
N LEU A 40 -5.95 -4.01 9.36
CA LEU A 40 -7.31 -3.56 9.03
C LEU A 40 -8.18 -3.36 10.28
N LEU A 41 -8.03 -4.24 11.28
CA LEU A 41 -8.74 -4.11 12.56
C LEU A 41 -8.33 -2.85 13.31
N TRP A 42 -7.03 -2.60 13.42
CA TRP A 42 -6.51 -1.37 14.03
C TRP A 42 -6.99 -0.14 13.29
N LEU A 43 -6.94 -0.15 11.96
CA LEU A 43 -7.40 0.96 11.14
C LEU A 43 -8.88 1.27 11.43
N ARG A 44 -9.73 0.25 11.48
CA ARG A 44 -11.15 0.40 11.81
C ARG A 44 -11.36 0.95 13.22
N ALA A 45 -10.60 0.49 14.20
CA ALA A 45 -10.65 1.02 15.56
C ALA A 45 -10.28 2.51 15.58
N THR A 46 -9.18 2.91 14.93
CA THR A 46 -8.76 4.32 14.88
C THR A 46 -9.78 5.22 14.19
N GLN A 47 -10.49 4.72 13.18
CA GLN A 47 -11.55 5.45 12.51
C GLN A 47 -12.76 5.66 13.42
N LYS A 48 -13.15 4.63 14.17
CA LYS A 48 -14.23 4.73 15.17
C LYS A 48 -13.91 5.77 16.24
N GLU A 49 -12.65 5.89 16.64
CA GLU A 49 -12.23 6.90 17.62
C GLU A 49 -12.12 8.31 17.01
N SER A 50 -11.66 8.42 15.76
CA SER A 50 -11.33 9.72 15.15
C SER A 50 -12.43 10.36 14.31
N PHE A 51 -13.39 9.59 13.83
CA PHE A 51 -14.39 10.00 12.83
C PHE A 51 -15.80 9.56 13.20
N VAL A 52 -16.15 9.64 14.48
CA VAL A 52 -17.45 9.17 15.02
C VAL A 52 -18.63 9.77 14.25
N SER A 53 -18.62 11.09 14.04
CA SER A 53 -19.71 11.81 13.41
C SER A 53 -19.80 11.51 11.91
N GLU A 54 -18.67 11.46 11.21
CA GLU A 54 -18.62 11.09 9.79
C GLU A 54 -19.05 9.64 9.56
N LEU A 55 -18.64 8.71 10.42
CA LEU A 55 -19.07 7.32 10.35
C LEU A 55 -20.59 7.20 10.52
N ALA A 56 -21.17 7.93 11.47
CA ALA A 56 -22.62 7.93 11.69
C ALA A 56 -23.38 8.47 10.47
N THR A 57 -22.94 9.61 9.91
CA THR A 57 -23.61 10.21 8.73
C THR A 57 -23.44 9.34 7.50
N VAL A 58 -22.24 8.83 7.22
CA VAL A 58 -21.97 8.00 6.04
C VAL A 58 -22.74 6.68 6.12
N LYS A 59 -22.84 6.07 7.30
CA LYS A 59 -23.64 4.85 7.50
C LYS A 59 -25.14 5.09 7.29
N ALA A 60 -25.62 6.28 7.60
CA ALA A 60 -27.00 6.70 7.35
C ALA A 60 -27.23 7.26 5.93
N ALA A 61 -26.23 7.20 5.04
CA ALA A 61 -26.26 7.83 3.71
C ALA A 61 -26.60 9.34 3.74
N LEU A 62 -26.20 10.03 4.80
CA LEU A 62 -26.37 11.46 5.00
C LEU A 62 -25.09 12.23 4.63
N PRO A 63 -25.22 13.52 4.26
CA PRO A 63 -24.07 14.38 4.02
C PRO A 63 -23.15 14.47 5.25
N THR A 64 -21.84 14.53 4.98
CA THR A 64 -20.82 14.73 6.01
C THR A 64 -21.08 16.02 6.82
N PRO A 65 -20.86 16.03 8.14
CA PRO A 65 -21.10 17.22 8.97
C PRO A 65 -20.34 18.46 8.47
N ARG A 66 -20.96 19.65 8.56
CA ARG A 66 -20.33 20.91 8.11
C ARG A 66 -19.03 21.26 8.82
N THR A 67 -18.89 20.81 10.06
CA THR A 67 -17.69 20.97 10.91
C THR A 67 -16.59 19.96 10.60
N SER A 68 -16.89 18.93 9.80
CA SER A 68 -15.92 17.92 9.42
C SER A 68 -14.84 18.49 8.51
N ARG A 69 -13.60 18.07 8.76
CA ARG A 69 -12.45 18.31 7.87
C ARG A 69 -12.56 17.52 6.55
N LEU A 70 -13.47 16.55 6.48
CA LEU A 70 -13.68 15.65 5.35
C LEU A 70 -14.89 16.04 4.49
N ARG A 71 -15.55 17.16 4.78
CA ARG A 71 -16.83 17.56 4.15
C ARG A 71 -16.80 17.63 2.61
N ASN A 72 -15.64 17.94 2.03
CA ASN A 72 -15.48 18.11 0.58
C ASN A 72 -14.98 16.82 -0.10
N LEU A 73 -14.84 15.72 0.65
CA LEU A 73 -14.39 14.44 0.12
C LEU A 73 -15.60 13.54 -0.14
N ALA A 74 -15.55 12.79 -1.24
CA ALA A 74 -16.49 11.71 -1.49
C ALA A 74 -16.15 10.54 -0.57
N LEU A 75 -16.92 10.36 0.49
CA LEU A 75 -16.70 9.32 1.50
C LEU A 75 -17.68 8.17 1.33
N GLY A 76 -17.24 6.98 1.69
CA GLY A 76 -18.15 5.87 1.93
C GLY A 76 -17.51 4.72 2.69
N LEU A 77 -18.33 3.73 3.01
CA LEU A 77 -17.89 2.51 3.69
C LEU A 77 -17.65 1.40 2.67
N ASP A 78 -16.58 0.64 2.86
CA ASP A 78 -16.35 -0.61 2.13
C ASP A 78 -17.08 -1.79 2.81
N ALA A 79 -16.97 -2.98 2.21
CA ALA A 79 -17.53 -4.22 2.74
C ALA A 79 -16.97 -4.62 4.13
N ARG A 80 -15.89 -3.98 4.60
CA ARG A 80 -15.25 -4.22 5.90
C ARG A 80 -15.56 -3.12 6.93
N GLU A 81 -16.50 -2.22 6.60
CA GLU A 81 -16.86 -1.03 7.39
C GLU A 81 -15.67 -0.09 7.65
N LEU A 82 -14.74 0.03 6.70
CA LEU A 82 -13.72 1.08 6.72
C LEU A 82 -14.22 2.31 5.97
N LEU A 83 -14.04 3.47 6.57
CA LEU A 83 -14.28 4.76 5.93
C LEU A 83 -13.19 5.01 4.88
N ARG A 84 -13.59 5.17 3.62
CA ARG A 84 -12.69 5.38 2.49
C ARG A 84 -13.07 6.62 1.71
N VAL A 85 -12.07 7.18 1.03
CA VAL A 85 -12.27 8.21 0.00
C VAL A 85 -12.51 7.53 -1.33
N TYR A 86 -13.67 7.75 -1.92
CA TYR A 86 -13.97 7.32 -3.27
C TYR A 86 -13.37 8.28 -4.28
N THR A 87 -12.72 7.70 -5.30
CA THR A 87 -12.16 8.44 -6.41
C THR A 87 -12.97 8.17 -7.68
N ARG A 88 -12.72 8.92 -8.77
CA ARG A 88 -13.37 8.68 -10.06
C ARG A 88 -13.20 7.26 -10.62
N ILE A 89 -12.21 6.49 -10.13
CA ILE A 89 -11.98 5.09 -10.54
C ILE A 89 -12.86 4.11 -9.76
N ALA A 90 -13.66 4.59 -8.79
CA ALA A 90 -14.57 3.74 -8.00
C ALA A 90 -15.54 2.91 -8.86
N ALA A 91 -15.86 3.35 -10.07
CA ALA A 91 -16.77 2.66 -10.99
C ALA A 91 -16.15 1.49 -11.76
N ALA A 92 -14.82 1.40 -11.88
CA ALA A 92 -14.21 0.18 -12.42
C ALA A 92 -14.56 -0.96 -11.45
N SER A 93 -14.89 -2.16 -11.91
CA SER A 93 -15.20 -3.30 -11.04
C SER A 93 -14.02 -4.26 -10.91
N GLU A 94 -13.12 -4.31 -11.89
CA GLU A 94 -12.03 -5.30 -11.94
C GLU A 94 -10.91 -5.03 -10.93
N ILE A 95 -10.61 -3.76 -10.66
CA ILE A 95 -9.54 -3.38 -9.74
C ILE A 95 -10.00 -3.51 -8.25
N ALA A 96 -9.15 -3.97 -7.34
CA ALA A 96 -9.51 -4.12 -5.93
C ALA A 96 -9.90 -2.77 -5.24
N THR A 97 -10.78 -2.80 -4.23
CA THR A 97 -11.18 -1.59 -3.48
C THR A 97 -9.97 -0.94 -2.80
N GLU A 98 -9.03 -1.74 -2.30
CA GLU A 98 -7.78 -1.26 -1.71
C GLU A 98 -6.92 -0.47 -2.70
N ALA A 99 -7.02 -0.78 -3.99
CA ALA A 99 -6.31 -0.09 -5.06
C ALA A 99 -6.98 1.22 -5.50
N LYS A 100 -8.29 1.37 -5.28
CA LYS A 100 -9.07 2.53 -5.75
C LYS A 100 -9.30 3.61 -4.71
N SER A 101 -9.42 3.17 -3.46
CA SER A 101 -10.03 3.97 -2.41
C SER A 101 -9.19 3.86 -1.14
N LEU A 102 -8.52 4.97 -0.79
CA LEU A 102 -7.70 5.02 0.42
C LEU A 102 -8.58 5.00 1.66
N PRO A 103 -8.22 4.22 2.69
CA PRO A 103 -8.77 4.40 4.02
C PRO A 103 -8.48 5.81 4.53
N VAL A 104 -9.50 6.45 5.10
CA VAL A 104 -9.33 7.73 5.78
C VAL A 104 -8.60 7.49 7.09
N VAL A 105 -7.51 8.23 7.33
CA VAL A 105 -6.74 8.12 8.57
C VAL A 105 -6.59 9.48 9.23
N ASN A 106 -6.60 9.50 10.55
CA ASN A 106 -6.27 10.69 11.32
C ASN A 106 -4.77 10.68 11.61
N GLY A 107 -3.99 11.52 10.91
CA GLY A 107 -2.54 11.59 11.09
C GLY A 107 -2.06 11.97 12.49
N ARG A 108 -2.95 12.50 13.36
CA ARG A 108 -2.63 12.81 14.76
C ARG A 108 -2.83 11.62 15.70
N HIS A 109 -3.44 10.54 15.24
CA HIS A 109 -3.73 9.38 16.08
C HIS A 109 -2.43 8.63 16.43
N PRO A 110 -2.21 8.22 17.70
CA PRO A 110 -0.97 7.56 18.14
C PRO A 110 -0.60 6.33 17.30
N TYR A 111 -1.56 5.45 17.02
CA TYR A 111 -1.37 4.30 16.13
C TYR A 111 -0.85 4.68 14.74
N ILE A 112 -1.41 5.73 14.12
CA ILE A 112 -1.00 6.16 12.78
C ILE A 112 0.43 6.72 12.82
N ARG A 113 0.78 7.47 13.88
CA ARG A 113 2.17 7.96 14.07
C ARG A 113 3.16 6.80 14.24
N LEU A 114 2.81 5.79 15.03
CA LEU A 114 3.64 4.60 15.22
C LEU A 114 3.77 3.80 13.93
N HIS A 115 2.69 3.67 13.15
CA HIS A 115 2.71 3.00 11.86
C HIS A 115 3.65 3.74 10.88
N VAL A 116 3.53 5.07 10.77
CA VAL A 116 4.43 5.88 9.93
C VAL A 116 5.89 5.74 10.38
N GLN A 117 6.15 5.75 11.69
CA GLN A 117 7.49 5.54 12.25
C GLN A 117 8.04 4.15 11.90
N ALA A 118 7.25 3.10 12.08
CA ALA A 118 7.65 1.73 11.76
C ALA A 118 7.95 1.56 10.26
N VAL A 119 7.14 2.18 9.39
CA VAL A 119 7.40 2.20 7.94
C VAL A 119 8.69 2.95 7.63
N HIS A 120 8.90 4.11 8.25
CA HIS A 120 10.12 4.91 8.08
C HIS A 120 11.39 4.15 8.46
N GLU A 121 11.36 3.43 9.58
CA GLU A 121 12.47 2.59 10.07
C GLU A 121 12.69 1.37 9.16
N ARG A 122 11.62 0.68 8.75
CA ARG A 122 11.69 -0.47 7.83
C ARG A 122 12.27 -0.09 6.47
N LEU A 123 12.03 1.14 6.03
CA LEU A 123 12.60 1.69 4.79
C LEU A 123 13.96 2.38 5.02
N HIS A 124 14.63 2.13 6.16
CA HIS A 124 15.95 2.64 6.48
C HIS A 124 16.08 4.16 6.33
N HIS A 125 15.06 4.90 6.77
CA HIS A 125 15.02 6.36 6.70
C HIS A 125 15.15 6.93 5.28
N ALA A 126 14.63 6.23 4.26
CA ALA A 126 14.67 6.62 2.84
C ALA A 126 13.94 7.94 2.48
N GLY A 127 13.63 8.78 3.46
CA GLY A 127 13.01 10.10 3.29
C GLY A 127 11.49 10.08 3.40
N VAL A 128 10.93 11.30 3.50
CA VAL A 128 9.49 11.53 3.69
C VAL A 128 8.68 11.00 2.52
N GLU A 129 9.12 11.28 1.29
CA GLU A 129 8.41 10.84 0.09
C GLU A 129 8.38 9.32 -0.01
N THR A 130 9.51 8.63 0.21
CA THR A 130 9.53 7.15 0.18
C THR A 130 8.68 6.55 1.30
N THR A 131 8.70 7.12 2.51
CA THR A 131 7.88 6.67 3.63
C THR A 131 6.39 6.85 3.35
N ARG A 132 6.00 8.01 2.81
CA ARG A 132 4.63 8.32 2.39
C ARG A 132 4.19 7.44 1.22
N ASN A 133 5.13 7.09 0.36
CA ASN A 133 4.88 6.34 -0.86
C ASN A 133 4.99 4.83 -0.67
N GLU A 134 5.18 4.32 0.56
CA GLU A 134 5.24 2.88 0.84
C GLU A 134 4.00 2.11 0.32
N ARG A 135 2.83 2.77 0.31
CA ARG A 135 1.59 2.23 -0.28
C ARG A 135 1.28 2.77 -1.67
N LEU A 136 2.06 3.73 -2.16
CA LEU A 136 1.90 4.24 -3.52
C LEU A 136 2.64 3.31 -4.47
N PHE A 137 2.04 3.05 -5.63
CA PHE A 137 2.53 2.06 -6.59
C PHE A 137 2.46 0.60 -6.13
N THR A 138 1.74 0.28 -5.04
CA THR A 138 1.29 -1.10 -4.78
C THR A 138 0.40 -1.61 -5.91
N TYR A 139 -0.45 -0.73 -6.43
CA TYR A 139 -1.22 -0.95 -7.64
C TYR A 139 -0.82 0.12 -8.64
N VAL A 140 -0.60 -0.27 -9.89
CA VAL A 140 -0.08 0.63 -10.92
C VAL A 140 -0.84 0.44 -12.21
N GLY A 141 -1.20 1.54 -12.87
CA GLY A 141 -1.53 1.56 -14.29
C GLY A 141 -0.26 1.82 -15.09
N LEU A 142 0.02 1.00 -16.10
CA LEU A 142 1.15 1.15 -17.00
C LEU A 142 0.65 1.57 -18.39
N ASP A 143 1.16 2.68 -18.88
CA ASP A 143 0.88 3.21 -20.21
C ASP A 143 2.17 3.66 -20.88
N TYR A 144 2.16 3.87 -22.20
CA TYR A 144 3.28 4.40 -22.95
C TYR A 144 2.91 5.71 -23.67
N PHE A 145 3.76 6.73 -23.53
CA PHE A 145 3.66 7.93 -24.38
C PHE A 145 4.91 8.11 -25.26
N GLY A 146 4.68 8.60 -26.47
CA GLY A 146 5.69 8.73 -27.53
C GLY A 146 5.10 8.39 -28.92
N PRO A 147 5.94 8.18 -29.95
CA PRO A 147 7.41 8.14 -29.90
C PRO A 147 8.08 9.52 -29.91
N TYR A 148 9.20 9.63 -29.19
CA TYR A 148 10.12 10.76 -29.27
C TYR A 148 11.35 10.36 -30.06
N ASN A 149 11.72 11.17 -31.06
CA ASN A 149 12.98 11.02 -31.75
C ASN A 149 14.08 11.66 -30.91
N VAL A 150 15.02 10.86 -30.42
CA VAL A 150 16.17 11.32 -29.65
C VAL A 150 17.45 11.02 -30.40
N THR A 151 18.44 11.89 -30.24
CA THR A 151 19.77 11.70 -30.79
C THR A 151 20.67 11.09 -29.71
N ILE A 152 21.22 9.91 -29.98
CA ILE A 152 22.17 9.22 -29.11
C ILE A 152 23.47 9.06 -29.89
N GLY A 153 24.46 9.89 -29.59
CA GLY A 153 25.68 9.97 -30.37
C GLY A 153 25.39 10.43 -31.81
N LYS A 154 25.78 9.61 -32.80
CA LYS A 154 25.53 9.88 -34.24
C LYS A 154 24.22 9.26 -34.75
N GLN A 155 23.45 8.59 -33.90
CA GLN A 155 22.27 7.83 -34.29
C GLN A 155 20.99 8.53 -33.82
N HIS A 156 19.96 8.54 -34.67
CA HIS A 156 18.61 8.95 -34.30
C HIS A 156 17.77 7.72 -33.99
N GLN A 157 17.20 7.66 -32.79
CA GLN A 157 16.42 6.52 -32.35
C GLN A 157 15.08 6.98 -31.78
N LYS A 158 14.04 6.16 -32.00
CA LYS A 158 12.77 6.34 -31.31
C LYS A 158 12.92 5.88 -29.87
N ARG A 159 12.34 6.66 -28.95
CA ARG A 159 12.17 6.30 -27.54
C ARG A 159 10.74 6.53 -27.12
N TYR A 160 10.32 5.73 -26.16
CA TYR A 160 9.03 5.84 -25.52
C TYR A 160 9.27 6.11 -24.04
N VAL A 161 8.24 6.59 -23.36
CA VAL A 161 8.27 6.74 -21.91
C VAL A 161 7.15 5.88 -21.35
N ALA A 162 7.50 4.96 -20.46
CA ALA A 162 6.57 4.20 -19.65
C ALA A 162 6.06 5.11 -18.53
N LEU A 163 4.74 5.31 -18.47
CA LEU A 163 4.05 5.98 -17.38
C LEU A 163 3.51 4.94 -16.42
N PHE A 164 4.01 4.98 -15.20
CA PHE A 164 3.49 4.23 -14.08
C PHE A 164 2.61 5.16 -13.26
N THR A 165 1.32 4.91 -13.24
CA THR A 165 0.34 5.75 -12.54
C THR A 165 -0.25 4.99 -11.37
N CYS A 166 -0.16 5.54 -10.16
CA CYS A 166 -0.87 4.98 -9.01
C CYS A 166 -2.37 5.37 -9.11
N PRO A 167 -3.31 4.42 -9.27
CA PRO A 167 -4.73 4.73 -9.42
C PRO A 167 -5.30 5.39 -8.17
N THR A 168 -4.69 5.10 -7.01
CA THR A 168 -5.09 5.55 -5.70
C THR A 168 -4.75 7.02 -5.43
N SER A 169 -3.52 7.44 -5.70
CA SER A 169 -3.02 8.79 -5.39
C SER A 169 -2.86 9.70 -6.60
N LYS A 170 -2.95 9.15 -7.81
CA LYS A 170 -2.60 9.82 -9.08
C LYS A 170 -1.12 10.21 -9.17
N ALA A 171 -0.26 9.67 -8.31
CA ALA A 171 1.18 9.82 -8.47
C ALA A 171 1.62 9.16 -9.78
N VAL A 172 2.48 9.84 -10.54
CA VAL A 172 3.04 9.36 -11.80
C VAL A 172 4.54 9.16 -11.63
N HIS A 173 5.05 8.03 -12.09
CA HIS A 173 6.46 7.69 -12.17
C HIS A 173 6.80 7.40 -13.63
N LEU A 174 7.87 8.02 -14.14
CA LEU A 174 8.24 7.95 -15.55
C LEU A 174 9.54 7.17 -15.73
N GLU A 175 9.57 6.26 -16.70
CA GLU A 175 10.77 5.53 -17.10
C GLU A 175 10.96 5.60 -18.61
N VAL A 176 12.18 5.85 -19.07
CA VAL A 176 12.48 5.77 -20.51
C VAL A 176 12.49 4.31 -20.94
N ALA A 177 11.87 4.03 -22.08
CA ALA A 177 11.87 2.73 -22.74
C ALA A 177 12.52 2.81 -24.12
N GLY A 178 13.33 1.80 -24.44
CA GLY A 178 14.05 1.70 -25.71
C GLY A 178 13.12 1.53 -26.91
N GLY A 179 12.00 0.85 -26.72
CA GLY A 179 10.94 0.60 -27.71
C GLY A 179 9.67 0.05 -27.03
N LEU A 180 8.68 -0.32 -27.84
CA LEU A 180 7.45 -1.01 -27.41
C LEU A 180 7.63 -2.52 -27.52
N ASN A 181 8.62 -3.07 -26.81
CA ASN A 181 8.89 -4.51 -26.76
C ASN A 181 8.98 -5.01 -25.30
N ALA A 182 8.90 -6.33 -25.12
CA ALA A 182 8.90 -6.96 -23.80
C ALA A 182 10.15 -6.59 -22.98
N ASP A 183 11.35 -6.68 -23.57
CA ASP A 183 12.61 -6.30 -22.92
C ASP A 183 12.59 -4.88 -22.35
N SER A 184 12.11 -3.91 -23.15
CA SER A 184 12.02 -2.52 -22.72
C SER A 184 11.00 -2.33 -21.60
N ALA A 185 9.90 -3.08 -21.63
CA ALA A 185 8.89 -3.08 -20.58
C ALA A 185 9.41 -3.68 -19.28
N ILE A 186 10.05 -4.85 -19.33
CA ILE A 186 10.66 -5.52 -18.18
C ILE A 186 11.72 -4.60 -17.54
N LEU A 187 12.58 -3.99 -18.35
CA LEU A 187 13.60 -3.08 -17.85
C LEU A 187 13.00 -1.80 -17.22
N ALA A 188 11.92 -1.26 -17.78
CA ALA A 188 11.21 -0.12 -17.20
C ALA A 188 10.55 -0.52 -15.85
N ASN A 189 9.90 -1.68 -15.79
CA ASN A 189 9.29 -2.23 -14.58
C ASN A 189 10.35 -2.44 -13.48
N ARG A 190 11.48 -3.07 -13.81
CA ARG A 190 12.59 -3.27 -12.86
C ARG A 190 13.13 -1.96 -12.31
N ARG A 191 13.28 -0.93 -13.15
CA ARG A 191 13.71 0.40 -12.70
C ARG A 191 12.68 1.08 -11.79
N MET A 192 11.40 0.96 -12.11
CA MET A 192 10.32 1.46 -11.27
C MET A 192 10.32 0.75 -9.91
N MET A 193 10.36 -0.58 -9.90
CA MET A 193 10.36 -1.38 -8.67
C MET A 193 11.59 -1.15 -7.81
N ALA A 194 12.76 -1.00 -8.42
CA ALA A 194 13.99 -0.66 -7.69
C ALA A 194 13.91 0.69 -6.96
N ARG A 195 13.10 1.64 -7.47
CA ARG A 195 12.92 2.97 -6.88
C ARG A 195 11.70 3.09 -5.96
N ARG A 196 10.61 2.38 -6.28
CA ARG A 196 9.29 2.55 -5.65
C ARG A 196 8.85 1.34 -4.82
N GLY A 197 9.57 0.23 -4.90
CA GLY A 197 9.17 -1.05 -4.31
C GLY A 197 8.37 -1.91 -5.28
N ALA A 198 8.18 -3.18 -4.91
CA ALA A 198 7.43 -4.12 -5.74
C ALA A 198 5.93 -3.81 -5.72
N SER A 199 5.34 -3.67 -6.91
CA SER A 199 3.89 -3.61 -7.08
C SER A 199 3.28 -5.00 -6.87
N VAL A 200 2.08 -5.03 -6.28
CA VAL A 200 1.24 -6.23 -6.19
C VAL A 200 0.57 -6.51 -7.53
N GLU A 201 0.18 -5.47 -8.26
CA GLU A 201 -0.54 -5.61 -9.52
C GLU A 201 -0.24 -4.43 -10.45
N ILE A 202 -0.02 -4.73 -11.72
CA ILE A 202 0.17 -3.75 -12.80
C ILE A 202 -0.92 -3.97 -13.84
N TRP A 203 -1.66 -2.92 -14.14
CA TRP A 203 -2.72 -2.87 -15.14
C TRP A 203 -2.18 -2.14 -16.37
N SER A 204 -2.01 -2.81 -17.49
CA SER A 204 -1.71 -2.15 -18.77
C SER A 204 -2.91 -2.21 -19.70
N ASP A 205 -2.87 -1.42 -20.77
CA ASP A 205 -3.72 -1.72 -21.92
C ASP A 205 -3.23 -3.02 -22.60
N ASN A 206 -4.02 -3.53 -23.54
CA ASN A 206 -3.82 -4.85 -24.15
C ASN A 206 -2.66 -4.88 -25.19
N GLY A 207 -1.65 -4.03 -25.00
CA GLY A 207 -0.46 -3.97 -25.85
C GLY A 207 0.29 -5.31 -25.87
N THR A 208 0.67 -5.78 -27.05
CA THR A 208 1.34 -7.08 -27.25
C THR A 208 2.68 -7.20 -26.52
N ASN A 209 3.33 -6.07 -26.25
CA ASN A 209 4.55 -5.96 -25.45
C ASN A 209 4.36 -6.32 -23.97
N PHE A 210 3.14 -6.18 -23.44
CA PHE A 210 2.84 -6.51 -22.04
C PHE A 210 2.56 -8.00 -21.84
N HIS A 211 1.92 -8.66 -22.81
CA HIS A 211 1.75 -10.12 -22.80
C HIS A 211 3.09 -10.86 -22.78
N GLY A 212 4.07 -10.35 -23.54
CA GLY A 212 5.43 -10.91 -23.52
C GLY A 212 6.15 -10.70 -22.19
N ALA A 213 5.92 -9.55 -21.53
CA ALA A 213 6.51 -9.28 -20.22
C ALA A 213 5.88 -10.09 -19.08
N ASP A 214 4.56 -10.35 -19.13
CA ASP A 214 3.84 -11.18 -18.16
C ASP A 214 4.34 -12.64 -18.17
N ALA A 215 4.72 -13.16 -19.33
CA ALA A 215 5.27 -14.52 -19.45
C ALA A 215 6.69 -14.69 -18.90
N GLU A 216 7.43 -13.59 -18.68
CA GLU A 216 8.86 -13.60 -18.33
C GLU A 216 9.18 -12.98 -16.95
N LEU A 217 8.20 -12.39 -16.26
CA LEU A 217 8.32 -11.78 -14.94
C LEU A 217 7.93 -12.74 -13.81
#